data_AF-A0A4Q5A5U1-F1
#
_entry.id   AF-A0A4Q5A5U1-F1
#
_cell.length_a   1.000
_cell.length_b   1.000
_cell.length_c   1.000
_cell.angle_alpha   90.00
_cell.angle_beta   90.00
_cell.angle_gamma   90.00
#
_symmetry.space_group_name_H-M   'P 1'
#
loop_
_entity.id
_entity.type
_entity.pdbx_description
1 polymer ?
#
loop_
_entity_poly.entity_id
_entity_poly.type
_entity_poly.pdbx_seq_one_letter_code
_entity_poly.pdbx_strand_id
1 'polypeptide(L)'
;MNAPLTRRHGAPAHLGDEDSPKYVDVPLIDADDVMVQGELFPLRDLHEPLRGYRGTVASRVAGITYRQLDYWARKRIVVPSIAPSSGSGSRRLYAFRDVVILSVSKKLLDIGVNLQNVTNAVEYLMRQPSDRLEHMTILCDGQQVEECVEGEQMAQMLSRGEAVFGVSVGALWHRIDDALATEEHVEVTDAAVIDRSLPINRLAADRLRETLDKRRVQREAMASAAAVGAVSPTLADVDPSAAHQPILSQGTLS
;
A
#
# COMPACT_ATOMS: atom_id res chain seq x y z
N MET A 1 49.36 -7.50 47.56
CA MET A 1 49.11 -8.74 48.33
C MET A 1 47.87 -8.54 49.18
N ASN A 2 46.90 -9.43 48.99
CA ASN A 2 45.79 -9.87 49.86
C ASN A 2 44.69 -8.89 50.35
N ALA A 3 43.46 -9.20 49.92
CA ALA A 3 42.20 -8.89 50.60
C ALA A 3 42.04 -9.69 51.92
N PRO A 4 40.99 -9.49 52.74
CA PRO A 4 39.78 -10.31 52.54
C PRO A 4 38.42 -9.68 52.89
N LEU A 5 37.38 -10.34 52.38
CA LEU A 5 35.95 -10.19 52.62
C LEU A 5 35.53 -10.59 54.05
N THR A 6 34.48 -9.97 54.60
CA THR A 6 33.51 -10.71 55.45
C THR A 6 32.07 -10.22 55.25
N ARG A 7 31.18 -11.22 55.13
CA ARG A 7 29.72 -11.17 55.01
C ARG A 7 29.14 -11.44 56.40
N ARG A 8 28.12 -10.69 56.86
CA ARG A 8 27.16 -11.20 57.87
C ARG A 8 25.73 -10.72 57.60
N HIS A 9 24.84 -11.72 57.50
CA HIS A 9 23.39 -11.64 57.57
C HIS A 9 22.92 -11.34 59.01
N GLY A 10 21.75 -10.69 59.13
CA GLY A 10 20.99 -10.60 60.37
C GLY A 10 19.78 -9.66 60.28
N ALA A 11 18.67 -10.15 59.74
CA ALA A 11 17.31 -9.70 60.09
C ALA A 11 16.79 -10.61 61.23
N PRO A 12 15.58 -10.45 61.84
CA PRO A 12 14.51 -9.50 61.56
C PRO A 12 13.83 -8.89 62.82
N ALA A 13 12.87 -7.97 62.62
CA ALA A 13 11.56 -7.86 63.30
C ALA A 13 11.12 -6.38 63.45
N HIS A 14 10.10 -5.95 62.71
CA HIS A 14 8.75 -5.91 63.27
C HIS A 14 7.72 -5.53 62.20
N LEU A 15 6.61 -6.26 62.34
CA LEU A 15 5.36 -6.27 61.60
C LEU A 15 4.55 -4.98 61.86
N GLY A 16 3.84 -4.50 60.84
CA GLY A 16 2.88 -3.41 60.93
C GLY A 16 2.19 -3.27 59.58
N ASP A 17 1.11 -4.04 59.40
CA ASP A 17 0.25 -4.05 58.23
C ASP A 17 -0.63 -2.79 58.11
N GLU A 18 -1.17 -2.66 56.90
CA GLU A 18 -2.44 -2.01 56.50
C GLU A 18 -2.39 -0.63 55.83
N ASP A 19 -2.46 -0.73 54.50
CA ASP A 19 -3.52 -0.18 53.65
C ASP A 19 -3.58 1.34 53.44
N SER A 20 -3.10 1.78 52.27
CA SER A 20 -3.47 3.07 51.65
C SER A 20 -3.20 3.05 50.13
N PRO A 21 -4.07 3.68 49.32
CA PRO A 21 -4.29 3.27 47.95
C PRO A 21 -3.26 3.83 46.97
N LYS A 22 -2.97 3.02 45.94
CA LYS A 22 -2.25 3.42 44.73
C LYS A 22 -3.21 4.17 43.81
N TYR A 23 -3.20 5.50 43.83
CA TYR A 23 -3.71 6.29 42.72
C TYR A 23 -2.74 7.43 42.42
N VAL A 24 -2.34 7.51 41.15
CA VAL A 24 -1.64 8.65 40.59
C VAL A 24 -2.72 9.58 40.09
N ASP A 25 -2.72 10.83 40.55
CA ASP A 25 -3.61 11.88 40.04
C ASP A 25 -3.40 12.05 38.53
N VAL A 26 -4.41 11.65 37.75
CA VAL A 26 -4.53 12.00 36.35
C VAL A 26 -5.24 13.34 36.29
N PRO A 27 -4.70 14.37 35.62
CA PRO A 27 -5.35 15.67 35.54
C PRO A 27 -6.75 15.55 34.93
N LEU A 28 -7.74 16.17 35.57
CA LEU A 28 -9.09 16.31 35.00
C LEU A 28 -8.99 17.10 33.69
N ILE A 29 -9.32 16.43 32.59
CA ILE A 29 -9.52 17.03 31.28
C ILE A 29 -10.85 17.81 31.34
N ASP A 30 -10.83 19.08 30.95
CA ASP A 30 -12.01 19.94 30.91
C ASP A 30 -13.08 19.35 29.97
N ALA A 31 -14.33 19.45 30.41
CA ALA A 31 -15.48 18.69 29.90
C ALA A 31 -16.07 19.20 28.56
N ASP A 32 -15.23 19.59 27.61
CA ASP A 32 -15.62 19.77 26.20
C ASP A 32 -14.89 18.79 25.24
N ASP A 33 -14.04 17.91 25.77
CA ASP A 33 -13.43 16.82 25.00
C ASP A 33 -14.41 15.63 24.87
N VAL A 34 -14.98 15.46 23.68
CA VAL A 34 -15.67 14.23 23.28
C VAL A 34 -14.66 13.09 23.32
N MET A 35 -14.71 12.30 24.40
CA MET A 35 -13.89 11.11 24.62
C MET A 35 -14.20 10.03 23.56
N VAL A 36 -13.45 10.03 22.47
CA VAL A 36 -13.43 8.92 21.51
C VAL A 36 -12.47 7.86 22.03
N GLN A 37 -13.03 6.75 22.48
CA GLN A 37 -12.29 5.59 22.97
C GLN A 37 -11.45 4.96 21.84
N GLY A 38 -10.15 5.26 21.84
CA GLY A 38 -9.09 4.41 21.30
C GLY A 38 -9.20 4.01 19.82
N GLU A 39 -8.94 4.95 18.90
CA GLU A 39 -8.46 4.57 17.57
C GLU A 39 -6.98 4.18 17.67
N LEU A 40 -6.67 2.90 17.41
CA LEU A 40 -5.29 2.36 17.46
C LEU A 40 -4.40 2.86 16.30
N PHE A 41 -5.02 3.52 15.33
CA PHE A 41 -4.37 4.29 14.28
C PHE A 41 -5.22 5.55 14.15
N PRO A 42 -4.67 6.77 14.31
CA PRO A 42 -5.44 7.91 13.87
C PRO A 42 -5.73 7.66 12.38
N LEU A 43 -6.98 7.78 11.94
CA LEU A 43 -7.26 8.14 10.55
C LEU A 43 -6.67 9.55 10.31
N ARG A 44 -5.35 9.67 10.41
CA ARG A 44 -4.63 10.75 9.76
C ARG A 44 -4.77 10.46 8.28
N ASP A 45 -5.56 11.33 7.71
CA ASP A 45 -5.71 11.58 6.30
C ASP A 45 -6.74 10.65 5.63
N LEU A 46 -7.97 11.18 5.55
CA LEU A 46 -8.61 11.28 4.24
C LEU A 46 -7.58 11.95 3.32
N HIS A 47 -6.62 11.17 2.81
CA HIS A 47 -5.54 11.67 1.97
C HIS A 47 -6.23 12.43 0.84
N GLU A 48 -5.94 13.73 0.72
CA GLU A 48 -6.44 14.52 -0.39
C GLU A 48 -6.20 13.71 -1.67
N PRO A 49 -7.20 13.59 -2.56
CA PRO A 49 -7.09 12.73 -3.71
C PRO A 49 -5.82 13.09 -4.50
N LEU A 50 -4.96 12.10 -4.71
CA LEU A 50 -3.69 12.31 -5.37
C LEU A 50 -3.95 12.70 -6.82
N ARG A 51 -3.58 13.93 -7.20
CA ARG A 51 -3.77 14.44 -8.56
C ARG A 51 -2.80 13.76 -9.53
N GLY A 52 -3.36 13.09 -10.53
CA GLY A 52 -2.62 12.45 -11.61
C GLY A 52 -2.77 13.15 -12.95
N TYR A 53 -1.63 13.50 -13.55
CA TYR A 53 -1.56 14.21 -14.82
C TYR A 53 -1.26 13.25 -15.97
N ARG A 54 -1.97 13.43 -17.08
CA ARG A 54 -1.74 12.64 -18.31
C ARG A 54 -0.39 13.00 -18.92
N GLY A 55 0.19 12.06 -19.66
CA GLY A 55 1.49 12.28 -20.31
C GLY A 55 1.54 13.53 -21.22
N THR A 56 0.44 13.92 -21.86
CA THR A 56 0.37 15.16 -22.67
C THR A 56 0.53 16.43 -21.83
N VAL A 57 -0.13 16.49 -20.68
CA VAL A 57 -0.03 17.59 -19.71
C VAL A 57 1.37 17.59 -19.09
N ALA A 58 1.80 16.44 -18.55
CA ALA A 58 3.11 16.27 -17.92
C ALA A 58 4.26 16.67 -18.85
N SER A 59 4.25 16.22 -20.12
CA SER A 59 5.31 16.58 -21.07
C SER A 59 5.33 18.08 -21.36
N ARG A 60 4.16 18.69 -21.58
CA ARG A 60 4.06 20.11 -21.91
C ARG A 60 4.53 20.98 -20.75
N VAL A 61 4.04 20.71 -19.53
CA VAL A 61 4.40 21.51 -18.35
C VAL A 61 5.86 21.32 -17.96
N ALA A 62 6.40 20.09 -18.04
CA ALA A 62 7.82 19.85 -17.81
C ALA A 62 8.74 20.41 -18.92
N GLY A 63 8.17 20.89 -20.02
CA GLY A 63 8.92 21.44 -21.15
C GLY A 63 9.69 20.39 -21.95
N ILE A 64 9.23 19.14 -21.97
CA ILE A 64 9.79 18.05 -22.77
C ILE A 64 8.82 17.65 -23.88
N THR A 65 9.34 17.04 -24.94
CA THR A 65 8.49 16.41 -25.95
C THR A 65 7.82 15.16 -25.40
N TYR A 66 6.63 14.83 -25.92
CA TYR A 66 5.95 13.57 -25.58
C TYR A 66 6.82 12.34 -25.90
N ARG A 67 7.66 12.41 -26.94
CA ARG A 67 8.61 11.33 -27.28
C ARG A 67 9.70 11.16 -26.23
N GLN A 68 10.25 12.26 -25.69
CA GLN A 68 11.22 12.20 -24.59
C GLN A 68 10.59 11.56 -23.35
N LEU A 69 9.38 11.99 -22.98
CA LEU A 69 8.63 11.40 -21.87
C LEU A 69 8.43 9.89 -22.05
N ASP A 70 7.98 9.47 -23.22
CA ASP A 70 7.75 8.06 -23.51
C ASP A 70 9.05 7.24 -23.53
N TYR A 71 10.12 7.78 -24.10
CA TYR A 71 11.44 7.16 -24.07
C TYR A 71 11.95 6.97 -22.62
N TRP A 72 11.85 8.00 -21.79
CA TRP A 72 12.27 7.93 -20.38
C TRP A 72 11.44 6.93 -19.57
N ALA A 73 10.12 6.89 -19.77
CA ALA A 73 9.26 5.93 -19.11
C ALA A 73 9.59 4.48 -19.52
N ARG A 74 9.84 4.23 -20.82
CA ARG A 74 10.23 2.90 -21.31
C ARG A 74 11.61 2.47 -20.81
N LYS A 75 12.56 3.40 -20.73
CA LYS A 75 13.90 3.16 -20.18
C LYS A 75 13.97 3.20 -18.66
N ARG A 76 12.83 3.44 -17.99
CA ARG A 76 12.71 3.55 -16.53
C ARG A 76 13.63 4.61 -15.91
N ILE A 77 13.93 5.66 -16.65
CA ILE A 77 14.68 6.82 -16.12
C ILE A 77 13.75 7.61 -15.21
N VAL A 78 12.58 8.00 -15.73
CA VAL A 78 11.50 8.60 -14.94
C VAL A 78 10.22 7.82 -15.25
N VAL A 79 9.66 7.15 -14.25
CA VAL A 79 8.44 6.35 -14.37
C VAL A 79 7.30 7.10 -13.66
N PRO A 80 6.08 7.12 -14.21
CA PRO A 80 4.91 7.66 -13.50
C PRO A 80 4.70 6.94 -12.17
N SER A 81 4.58 7.69 -11.09
CA SER A 81 4.42 7.15 -9.72
C SER A 81 3.00 6.71 -9.38
N ILE A 82 1.97 7.27 -10.04
CA ILE A 82 0.56 6.96 -9.74
C ILE A 82 0.09 5.72 -10.52
N ALA A 83 0.30 5.72 -11.85
CA ALA A 83 -0.13 4.63 -12.70
C ALA A 83 1.00 4.24 -13.67
N PRO A 84 1.97 3.41 -13.22
CA PRO A 84 2.90 2.75 -14.12
C PRO A 84 2.10 1.84 -15.04
N SER A 85 2.13 2.15 -16.34
CA SER A 85 1.34 1.44 -17.36
C SER A 85 1.46 -0.09 -17.22
N SER A 86 0.34 -0.78 -16.95
CA SER A 86 0.23 -2.21 -16.65
C SER A 86 -0.58 -3.02 -17.69
N GLY A 87 -0.85 -2.48 -18.88
CA GLY A 87 -1.49 -3.23 -19.97
C GLY A 87 -2.02 -2.36 -21.12
N SER A 88 -2.59 -3.03 -22.14
CA SER A 88 -3.22 -2.43 -23.34
C SER A 88 -4.50 -1.66 -22.97
N GLY A 89 -4.36 -0.47 -22.42
CA GLY A 89 -5.46 0.41 -22.01
C GLY A 89 -5.16 1.24 -20.76
N SER A 90 -4.15 0.84 -19.98
CA SER A 90 -3.70 1.64 -18.83
C SER A 90 -3.06 2.95 -19.29
N ARG A 91 -3.60 4.07 -18.82
CA ARG A 91 -3.07 5.41 -19.11
C ARG A 91 -2.06 5.77 -18.03
N ARG A 92 -0.87 6.21 -18.43
CA ARG A 92 0.15 6.71 -17.50
C ARG A 92 -0.35 7.98 -16.83
N LEU A 93 -0.32 7.99 -15.51
CA LEU A 93 -0.63 9.14 -14.68
C LEU A 93 0.61 9.51 -13.88
N TYR A 94 1.07 10.74 -14.08
CA TYR A 94 2.23 11.31 -13.42
C TYR A 94 1.76 12.13 -12.22
N ALA A 95 2.38 11.93 -11.06
CA ALA A 95 2.17 12.82 -9.92
C ALA A 95 2.79 14.18 -10.20
N PHE A 96 2.37 15.19 -9.43
CA PHE A 96 3.01 16.51 -9.41
C PHE A 96 4.54 16.41 -9.31
N ARG A 97 5.03 15.60 -8.36
CA ARG A 97 6.45 15.37 -8.13
C ARG A 97 7.17 14.80 -9.35
N ASP A 98 6.52 13.92 -10.11
CA ASP A 98 7.13 13.37 -11.33
C ASP A 98 7.36 14.50 -12.35
N VAL A 99 6.39 15.42 -12.50
CA VAL A 99 6.49 16.56 -13.43
C VAL A 99 7.64 17.50 -13.03
N VAL A 100 7.83 17.73 -11.73
CA VAL A 100 9.00 18.48 -11.22
C VAL A 100 10.30 17.81 -11.62
N ILE A 101 10.43 16.50 -11.37
CA ILE A 101 11.66 15.76 -11.69
C ILE A 101 11.91 15.76 -13.20
N LEU A 102 10.87 15.57 -14.02
CA LEU A 102 10.97 15.67 -15.49
C LEU A 102 11.52 17.03 -15.93
N SER A 103 11.05 18.12 -15.32
CA SER A 103 11.52 19.47 -15.63
C SER A 103 12.97 19.69 -15.19
N VAL A 104 13.38 19.17 -14.03
CA VAL A 104 14.78 19.25 -13.58
C VAL A 104 15.69 18.46 -14.53
N SER A 105 15.30 17.23 -14.89
CA SER A 105 16.04 16.42 -15.88
C SER A 105 16.21 17.15 -17.20
N LYS A 106 15.14 17.80 -17.68
CA LYS A 106 15.18 18.62 -18.89
C LYS A 106 16.18 19.76 -18.76
N LYS A 107 16.18 20.49 -17.64
CA LYS A 107 17.12 21.59 -17.40
C LYS A 107 18.57 21.13 -17.38
N LEU A 108 18.87 19.99 -16.76
CA LEU A 108 20.21 19.41 -16.76
C LEU A 108 20.65 19.00 -18.18
N LEU A 109 19.76 18.43 -18.99
CA LEU A 109 20.08 18.07 -20.37
C LEU A 109 20.28 19.29 -21.27
N ASP A 110 19.48 20.35 -21.10
CA ASP A 110 19.59 21.59 -21.89
C ASP A 110 20.97 22.26 -21.75
N ILE A 111 21.57 22.18 -20.55
CA ILE A 111 22.90 22.74 -20.26
C ILE A 111 24.04 21.78 -20.65
N GLY A 112 23.72 20.60 -21.17
CA GLY A 112 24.70 19.64 -21.67
C GLY A 112 25.20 18.61 -20.66
N VAL A 113 24.55 18.45 -19.51
CA VAL A 113 24.87 17.34 -18.59
C VAL A 113 24.58 16.02 -19.31
N ASN A 114 25.52 15.08 -19.23
CA ASN A 114 25.34 13.79 -19.88
C ASN A 114 24.19 12.98 -19.25
N LEU A 115 23.63 12.04 -20.01
CA LEU A 115 22.46 11.27 -19.58
C LEU A 115 22.70 10.42 -18.32
N GLN A 116 23.92 9.94 -18.10
CA GLN A 116 24.26 9.14 -16.93
C GLN A 116 24.13 9.98 -15.65
N ASN A 117 24.70 11.17 -15.65
CA ASN A 117 24.62 12.11 -14.52
C ASN A 117 23.20 12.61 -14.28
N VAL A 118 22.44 12.84 -15.36
CA VAL A 118 21.01 13.14 -15.24
C VAL A 118 20.25 11.98 -14.58
N THR A 119 20.59 10.73 -14.93
CA THR A 119 19.95 9.55 -14.30
C THR A 119 20.30 9.46 -12.82
N ASN A 120 21.56 9.69 -12.44
CA ASN A 120 21.97 9.72 -11.03
C ASN A 120 21.23 10.83 -10.24
N ALA A 121 21.10 12.02 -10.85
CA ALA A 121 20.35 13.12 -10.27
C ALA A 121 18.87 12.76 -10.09
N VAL A 122 18.25 12.15 -11.09
CA VAL A 122 16.86 11.67 -11.01
C VAL A 122 16.68 10.68 -9.87
N GLU A 123 17.57 9.69 -9.74
CA GLU A 123 17.50 8.72 -8.65
C GLU A 123 17.64 9.38 -7.27
N TYR A 124 18.54 10.36 -7.16
CA TYR A 124 18.71 11.14 -5.95
C TYR A 124 17.44 11.95 -5.61
N LEU A 125 16.90 12.70 -6.58
CA LEU A 125 15.66 13.46 -6.45
C LEU A 125 14.49 12.56 -6.05
N MET A 126 14.40 11.38 -6.66
CA MET A 126 13.35 10.38 -6.42
C MET A 126 13.38 9.80 -5.00
N ARG A 127 14.47 9.92 -4.25
CA ARG A 127 14.55 9.52 -2.84
C ARG A 127 14.20 10.64 -1.86
N GLN A 128 14.15 11.89 -2.31
CA GLN A 128 13.86 13.03 -1.43
C GLN A 128 12.36 13.20 -1.17
N PRO A 129 11.94 13.56 0.05
CA PRO A 129 10.55 13.88 0.32
C PRO A 129 10.12 15.13 -0.47
N SER A 130 8.82 15.22 -0.79
CA SER A 130 8.23 16.33 -1.55
C SER A 130 8.62 17.70 -0.97
N ASP A 131 8.47 17.87 0.34
CA ASP A 131 8.74 19.13 1.05
C ASP A 131 10.20 19.58 0.93
N ARG A 132 11.14 18.62 0.79
CA ARG A 132 12.55 18.96 0.59
C ARG A 132 12.81 19.50 -0.81
N LEU A 133 12.11 18.98 -1.82
CA LEU A 133 12.30 19.42 -3.21
C LEU A 133 11.95 20.90 -3.40
N GLU A 134 10.97 21.41 -2.66
CA GLU A 134 10.54 22.82 -2.67
C GLU A 134 11.63 23.80 -2.21
N HIS A 135 12.59 23.35 -1.40
CA HIS A 135 13.65 24.20 -0.86
C HIS A 135 15.04 23.88 -1.42
N MET A 136 15.13 22.89 -2.31
CA MET A 136 16.40 22.37 -2.78
C MET A 136 16.96 23.18 -3.95
N THR A 137 18.29 23.29 -3.98
CA THR A 137 19.06 23.75 -5.15
C THR A 137 20.11 22.71 -5.47
N ILE A 138 20.31 22.44 -6.75
CA ILE A 138 21.29 21.47 -7.25
C ILE A 138 22.42 22.22 -7.94
N LEU A 139 23.67 21.83 -7.68
CA LEU A 139 24.86 22.26 -8.41
C LEU A 139 25.33 21.15 -9.34
N CYS A 140 25.83 21.55 -10.51
CA CYS A 140 26.43 20.64 -11.47
C CYS A 140 27.66 21.27 -12.13
N ASP A 141 28.77 20.54 -12.16
CA ASP A 141 30.01 20.92 -12.85
C ASP A 141 30.15 20.26 -14.25
N GLY A 142 29.07 19.63 -14.73
CA GLY A 142 29.03 18.82 -15.95
C GLY A 142 29.41 17.35 -15.76
N GLN A 143 30.07 16.99 -14.64
CA GLN A 143 30.45 15.62 -14.30
C GLN A 143 29.73 15.05 -13.09
N GLN A 144 29.37 15.87 -12.10
CA GLN A 144 28.65 15.49 -10.91
C GLN A 144 27.44 16.39 -10.71
N VAL A 145 26.45 15.88 -9.97
CA VAL A 145 25.23 16.59 -9.63
C VAL A 145 25.01 16.42 -8.14
N GLU A 146 25.03 17.53 -7.40
CA GLU A 146 24.99 17.51 -5.93
C GLU A 146 23.99 18.55 -5.40
N GLU A 147 23.39 18.28 -4.24
CA GLU A 147 22.57 19.26 -3.53
C GLU A 147 23.47 20.35 -2.95
N CYS A 148 23.08 21.61 -3.17
CA CYS A 148 23.69 22.76 -2.54
C CYS A 148 23.13 22.88 -1.11
N VAL A 149 23.91 22.47 -0.12
CA VAL A 149 23.53 22.59 1.30
C VAL A 149 24.01 23.93 1.87
N GLU A 150 25.13 24.45 1.37
CA GLU A 150 25.78 25.66 1.86
C GLU A 150 26.09 26.62 0.71
N GLY A 151 25.83 27.91 0.90
CA GLY A 151 26.07 28.93 -0.13
C GLY A 151 27.53 29.07 -0.56
N GLU A 152 28.49 28.72 0.31
CA GLU A 152 29.92 28.77 0.01
C GLU A 152 30.39 27.68 -0.95
N GLN A 153 29.64 26.57 -1.09
CA GLN A 153 30.01 25.44 -1.95
C GLN A 153 30.23 25.89 -3.39
N MET A 154 29.34 26.74 -3.91
CA MET A 154 29.48 27.31 -5.25
C MET A 154 30.75 28.15 -5.38
N ALA A 155 31.06 29.00 -4.38
CA ALA A 155 32.26 29.84 -4.39
C ALA A 155 33.54 28.99 -4.37
N GLN A 156 33.54 27.89 -3.61
CA GLN A 156 34.66 26.96 -3.54
C GLN A 156 34.91 26.28 -4.89
N MET A 157 33.87 25.79 -5.57
CA MET A 157 34.01 25.19 -6.90
C MET A 157 34.56 26.20 -7.92
N LEU A 158 34.01 27.42 -7.94
CA LEU A 158 34.49 28.50 -8.82
C LEU A 158 35.96 28.86 -8.54
N SER A 159 36.39 28.85 -7.26
CA SER A 159 37.79 29.13 -6.90
C SER A 159 38.79 28.10 -7.43
N ARG A 160 38.32 26.87 -7.71
CA ARG A 160 39.11 25.80 -8.35
C ARG A 160 39.15 25.93 -9.88
N GLY A 161 38.48 26.93 -10.44
CA GLY A 161 38.35 27.14 -11.88
C GLY A 161 37.29 26.26 -12.55
N GLU A 162 36.41 25.63 -11.76
CA GLU A 162 35.32 24.81 -12.27
C GLU A 162 34.18 25.71 -12.78
N ALA A 163 33.56 25.33 -13.89
CA ALA A 163 32.32 25.95 -14.33
C ALA A 163 31.15 25.24 -13.65
N VAL A 164 30.29 26.00 -12.96
CA VAL A 164 29.17 25.43 -12.19
C VAL A 164 27.84 25.96 -12.69
N PHE A 165 26.87 25.07 -12.79
CA PHE A 165 25.48 25.38 -13.08
C PHE A 165 24.63 25.12 -11.84
N GLY A 166 23.89 26.14 -11.40
CA GLY A 166 22.89 26.03 -10.36
C GLY A 166 21.49 25.84 -10.94
N VAL A 167 20.78 24.83 -10.47
CA VAL A 167 19.36 24.61 -10.76
C VAL A 167 18.58 24.69 -9.46
N SER A 168 17.82 25.77 -9.27
CA SER A 168 16.86 25.87 -8.17
C SER A 168 15.67 24.94 -8.44
N VAL A 169 15.60 23.85 -7.68
CA VAL A 169 14.50 22.88 -7.76
C VAL A 169 13.24 23.51 -7.17
N GLY A 170 13.36 24.28 -6.09
CA GLY A 170 12.25 25.05 -5.52
C GLY A 170 11.59 26.03 -6.48
N ALA A 171 12.38 26.78 -7.26
CA ALA A 171 11.80 27.68 -8.27
C ALA A 171 11.06 26.92 -9.38
N LEU A 172 11.53 25.71 -9.73
CA LEU A 172 10.82 24.84 -10.68
C LEU A 172 9.56 24.24 -10.08
N TRP A 173 9.60 23.87 -8.80
CA TRP A 173 8.47 23.37 -8.04
C TRP A 173 7.28 24.35 -8.13
N HIS A 174 7.46 25.59 -7.68
CA HIS A 174 6.40 26.60 -7.70
C HIS A 174 5.91 26.91 -9.11
N ARG A 175 6.83 27.03 -10.08
CA ARG A 175 6.43 27.27 -11.48
C ARG A 175 5.55 26.15 -12.03
N ILE A 176 5.86 24.90 -11.66
CA ILE A 176 5.10 23.73 -12.11
C ILE A 176 3.77 23.66 -11.37
N ASP A 177 3.72 24.05 -10.10
CA ASP A 177 2.48 24.12 -9.32
C ASP A 177 1.52 25.13 -9.94
N ASP A 178 1.99 26.35 -10.19
CA ASP A 178 1.23 27.39 -10.89
C ASP A 178 0.74 26.91 -12.27
N ALA A 179 1.60 26.24 -13.03
CA ALA A 179 1.27 25.75 -14.36
C ALA A 179 0.22 24.62 -14.31
N LEU A 180 0.26 23.74 -13.32
CA LEU A 180 -0.67 22.61 -13.18
C LEU A 180 -1.98 22.99 -12.52
N ALA A 181 -2.05 24.12 -11.80
CA ALA A 181 -3.26 24.59 -11.11
C ALA A 181 -4.47 24.74 -12.04
N THR A 182 -4.24 25.00 -13.33
CA THR A 182 -5.30 25.19 -14.34
C THR A 182 -5.48 23.99 -15.28
N GLU A 183 -4.74 22.90 -15.05
CA GLU A 183 -4.71 21.75 -15.94
C GLU A 183 -5.71 20.66 -15.54
N GLU A 184 -6.22 19.94 -16.55
CA GLU A 184 -7.05 18.76 -16.31
C GLU A 184 -6.21 17.67 -15.62
N HIS A 185 -6.72 17.18 -14.49
CA HIS A 185 -6.13 16.10 -13.73
C HIS A 185 -7.16 15.03 -13.41
N VAL A 186 -6.65 13.85 -13.08
CA VAL A 186 -7.44 12.73 -12.58
C VAL A 186 -7.19 12.63 -11.09
N GLU A 187 -8.23 12.80 -10.29
CA GLU A 187 -8.17 12.50 -8.86
C GLU A 187 -8.07 10.98 -8.66
N VAL A 188 -7.05 10.56 -7.91
CA VAL A 188 -6.82 9.15 -7.59
C VAL A 188 -6.93 8.97 -6.09
N THR A 189 -7.99 8.30 -5.66
CA THR A 189 -8.14 7.80 -4.29
C THR A 189 -7.42 6.46 -4.14
N ASP A 190 -6.89 6.16 -2.96
CA ASP A 190 -6.10 4.95 -2.68
C ASP A 190 -6.80 3.64 -3.11
N ALA A 191 -8.13 3.60 -3.02
CA ALA A 191 -8.93 2.48 -3.51
C ALA A 191 -8.71 2.20 -5.02
N ALA A 192 -8.49 3.23 -5.83
CA ALA A 192 -8.32 3.14 -7.28
C ALA A 192 -6.89 2.81 -7.75
N VAL A 193 -5.87 3.01 -6.90
CA VAL A 193 -4.49 2.54 -7.16
C VAL A 193 -4.41 1.03 -6.95
N ILE A 194 -5.12 0.51 -5.94
CA ILE A 194 -5.21 -0.92 -5.64
C ILE A 194 -6.10 -1.66 -6.66
N ASP A 195 -7.22 -1.06 -7.10
CA ASP A 195 -8.24 -1.71 -7.96
C ASP A 195 -7.75 -2.05 -9.38
N ARG A 196 -6.71 -1.41 -9.92
CA ARG A 196 -6.24 -1.68 -11.30
C ARG A 196 -5.33 -2.90 -11.44
N SER A 197 -4.85 -3.45 -10.33
CA SER A 197 -4.26 -4.80 -10.29
C SER A 197 -5.32 -5.91 -10.23
N LEU A 198 -6.59 -5.54 -9.99
CA LEU A 198 -7.72 -6.45 -9.77
C LEU A 198 -8.73 -6.67 -10.93
N PRO A 199 -8.64 -6.12 -12.16
CA PRO A 199 -9.75 -6.27 -13.11
C PRO A 199 -9.99 -7.73 -13.55
N ILE A 200 -8.95 -8.56 -13.59
CA ILE A 200 -9.10 -10.01 -13.85
C ILE A 200 -9.63 -10.76 -12.62
N ASN A 201 -9.39 -10.25 -11.41
CA ASN A 201 -9.71 -10.94 -10.17
C ASN A 201 -11.19 -10.83 -9.81
N ARG A 202 -11.90 -9.76 -10.21
CA ARG A 202 -13.34 -9.60 -9.95
C ARG A 202 -14.19 -10.69 -10.60
N LEU A 203 -13.99 -10.94 -11.90
CA LEU A 203 -14.72 -11.97 -12.63
C LEU A 203 -14.32 -13.39 -12.19
N ALA A 204 -13.05 -13.58 -11.79
CA ALA A 204 -12.58 -14.84 -11.22
C ALA A 204 -13.17 -15.09 -9.82
N ALA A 205 -13.26 -14.07 -8.98
CA ALA A 205 -13.87 -14.14 -7.65
C ALA A 205 -15.39 -14.40 -7.74
N ASP A 206 -16.09 -13.78 -8.69
CA ASP A 206 -17.52 -14.01 -8.89
C ASP A 206 -17.80 -15.44 -9.40
N ARG A 207 -16.98 -15.94 -10.32
CA ARG A 207 -17.05 -17.36 -10.75
C ARG A 207 -16.72 -18.33 -9.62
N LEU A 208 -15.77 -17.99 -8.75
CA LEU A 208 -15.42 -18.81 -7.59
C LEU A 208 -16.59 -18.88 -6.60
N ARG A 209 -17.24 -17.75 -6.31
CA ARG A 209 -18.46 -17.69 -5.48
C ARG A 209 -19.57 -18.55 -6.07
N GLU A 210 -19.84 -18.39 -7.36
CA GLU A 210 -20.88 -19.18 -8.05
C GLU A 210 -20.57 -20.70 -8.00
N THR A 211 -19.29 -21.08 -8.12
CA THR A 211 -18.88 -22.49 -8.04
C THR A 211 -19.02 -23.04 -6.62
N LEU A 212 -18.73 -22.24 -5.59
CA LEU A 212 -18.87 -22.64 -4.19
C LEU A 212 -20.34 -22.77 -3.79
N ASP A 213 -21.21 -21.87 -4.26
CA ASP A 213 -22.65 -21.95 -4.01
C ASP A 213 -23.27 -23.19 -4.66
N LYS A 214 -22.88 -23.52 -5.90
CA LYS A 214 -23.28 -24.78 -6.55
C LYS A 214 -22.84 -26.01 -5.76
N ARG A 215 -21.60 -26.02 -5.25
CA ARG A 215 -21.08 -27.12 -4.41
C ARG A 215 -21.77 -27.21 -3.06
N ARG A 216 -22.15 -26.08 -2.47
CA ARG A 216 -22.89 -26.01 -1.21
C ARG A 216 -24.29 -26.59 -1.37
N VAL A 217 -25.03 -26.16 -2.39
CA VAL A 217 -26.36 -26.69 -2.73
C VAL A 217 -26.29 -28.19 -3.02
N GLN A 218 -25.26 -28.64 -3.74
CA GLN A 218 -25.07 -30.07 -4.01
C GLN A 218 -24.77 -30.89 -2.75
N ARG A 219 -23.97 -30.34 -1.81
CA ARG A 219 -23.71 -30.97 -0.51
C ARG A 219 -24.95 -30.99 0.39
N GLU A 220 -25.72 -29.91 0.41
CA GLU A 220 -26.99 -29.83 1.16
C GLU A 220 -28.01 -30.82 0.58
N ALA A 221 -28.09 -30.98 -0.75
CA ALA A 221 -28.92 -31.99 -1.41
C ALA A 221 -28.45 -33.42 -1.12
N MET A 222 -27.14 -33.70 -1.14
CA MET A 222 -26.60 -35.03 -0.78
C MET A 222 -26.79 -35.36 0.70
N ALA A 223 -26.65 -34.37 1.60
CA ALA A 223 -26.92 -34.54 3.02
C ALA A 223 -28.42 -34.77 3.29
N SER A 224 -29.30 -34.06 2.59
CA SER A 224 -30.75 -34.28 2.66
C SER A 224 -31.14 -35.67 2.12
N ALA A 225 -30.51 -36.14 1.04
CA ALA A 225 -30.75 -37.49 0.50
C ALA A 225 -30.26 -38.59 1.46
N ALA A 226 -29.13 -38.38 2.15
CA ALA A 226 -28.61 -39.29 3.16
C ALA A 226 -29.52 -39.34 4.41
N ALA A 227 -30.16 -38.24 4.78
CA ALA A 227 -31.09 -38.18 5.91
C ALA A 227 -32.43 -38.91 5.63
N VAL A 228 -32.91 -38.91 4.39
CA VAL A 228 -34.17 -39.58 3.99
C VAL A 228 -34.01 -41.11 3.92
N GLY A 229 -32.80 -41.62 3.71
CA GLY A 229 -32.51 -43.06 3.66
C GLY A 229 -32.42 -43.77 5.03
N ALA A 230 -32.55 -43.05 6.14
CA ALA A 230 -32.28 -43.58 7.50
C ALA A 230 -33.54 -43.80 8.37
N VAL A 231 -34.74 -43.91 7.78
CA VAL A 231 -35.96 -44.28 8.53
C VAL A 231 -36.22 -45.78 8.38
N SER A 232 -35.71 -46.58 9.33
CA SER A 232 -36.12 -47.99 9.49
C SER A 232 -37.53 -48.08 10.07
N PRO A 233 -38.37 -49.05 9.63
CA PRO A 233 -39.68 -49.30 10.24
C PRO A 233 -39.52 -50.01 11.59
N THR A 234 -40.16 -49.46 12.62
CA THR A 234 -40.19 -50.01 13.99
C THR A 234 -41.19 -51.17 14.08
N LEU A 235 -40.73 -52.28 14.69
CA LEU A 235 -41.50 -53.45 15.11
C LEU A 235 -42.58 -53.12 16.16
N ALA A 236 -43.78 -53.67 15.98
CA ALA A 236 -44.74 -54.10 17.01
C ALA A 236 -45.82 -54.94 16.27
N ASP A 237 -46.44 -56.00 16.77
CA ASP A 237 -46.35 -56.80 17.98
C ASP A 237 -47.00 -58.17 17.66
N VAL A 238 -46.68 -59.18 18.45
CA VAL A 238 -47.11 -60.58 18.30
C VAL A 238 -48.55 -60.79 18.79
N ASP A 239 -49.35 -61.63 18.09
CA ASP A 239 -50.25 -62.56 18.79
C ASP A 239 -50.57 -63.83 17.94
N PRO A 240 -50.56 -65.05 18.52
CA PRO A 240 -50.74 -66.32 17.80
C PRO A 240 -52.09 -66.98 18.12
N SER A 241 -52.88 -67.41 17.11
CA SER A 241 -53.82 -68.51 17.32
C SER A 241 -54.43 -69.10 16.04
N ALA A 242 -54.26 -70.42 15.94
CA ALA A 242 -55.22 -71.42 15.45
C ALA A 242 -55.68 -71.46 13.97
N ALA A 243 -55.22 -72.53 13.31
CA ALA A 243 -56.04 -73.69 12.91
C ALA A 243 -56.26 -73.98 11.40
N HIS A 244 -55.98 -75.26 11.09
CA HIS A 244 -56.49 -76.13 10.02
C HIS A 244 -55.78 -76.19 8.65
N GLN A 245 -55.01 -77.27 8.48
CA GLN A 245 -54.81 -78.05 7.24
C GLN A 245 -56.17 -78.64 6.74
N PRO A 246 -56.34 -79.32 5.56
CA PRO A 246 -55.33 -80.02 4.72
C PRO A 246 -55.50 -80.09 3.17
N ILE A 247 -54.42 -80.58 2.51
CA ILE A 247 -54.26 -81.58 1.40
C ILE A 247 -54.96 -81.40 0.01
N LEU A 248 -54.13 -81.47 -1.07
CA LEU A 248 -54.21 -82.33 -2.30
C LEU A 248 -53.18 -81.79 -3.32
N SER A 249 -52.04 -82.45 -3.62
CA SER A 249 -51.77 -83.66 -4.42
C SER A 249 -52.00 -83.55 -5.93
N GLN A 250 -51.07 -84.17 -6.67
CA GLN A 250 -50.98 -84.43 -8.12
C GLN A 250 -50.43 -83.25 -8.96
N GLY A 251 -49.50 -83.42 -9.90
CA GLY A 251 -48.91 -84.63 -10.45
C GLY A 251 -47.91 -84.25 -11.55
N THR A 252 -46.91 -85.11 -11.69
CA THR A 252 -45.83 -85.12 -12.68
C THR A 252 -46.27 -85.43 -14.11
N LEU A 253 -45.39 -85.04 -15.05
CA LEU A 253 -45.23 -85.48 -16.45
C LEU A 253 -46.16 -84.78 -17.47
N SER A 254 -45.67 -84.32 -18.61
CA SER A 254 -44.57 -84.85 -19.43
C SER A 254 -43.82 -83.77 -20.21
#